data_AF-A0A2N1HMD1-F1
#
_entry.id   AF-A0A2N1HMD1-F1
#
_cell.length_a   1.000
_cell.length_b   1.000
_cell.length_c   1.000
_cell.angle_alpha   90.00
_cell.angle_beta   90.00
_cell.angle_gamma   90.00
#
_symmetry.space_group_name_H-M   'P 1'
#
loop_
_entity.id
_entity.type
_entity.pdbx_description
1 polymer ?
#
loop_
_entity_poly.entity_id
_entity_poly.type
_entity_poly.pdbx_seq_one_letter_code
_entity_poly.pdbx_strand_id
1 'polypeptide(L)'
;MTGQDTEKLLRDAFARLLEGKPINTEADGKVSIKRINDEATLSLSSIYYYKDFVKEAKIAIRDYKISKNKKNSEKEFDAEEEEITKLRAELKNEKRLKSKYRDEKNNQKSLNNEVVIENTSLAYRLFELHDEQRNTFNSNVFPF
;
A
#
# COMPACT_ATOMS: atom_id res chain seq x y z
N MET A 1 -32.08 -31.78 -33.78
CA MET A 1 -30.74 -31.16 -33.90
C MET A 1 -29.87 -32.11 -34.69
N THR A 2 -29.27 -31.64 -35.77
CA THR A 2 -28.26 -32.41 -36.50
C THR A 2 -26.90 -32.27 -35.81
N GLY A 3 -25.95 -33.17 -36.05
CA GLY A 3 -24.63 -33.12 -35.40
C GLY A 3 -23.84 -31.82 -35.66
N GLN A 4 -24.10 -31.15 -36.78
CA GLN A 4 -23.49 -29.85 -37.12
C GLN A 4 -24.00 -28.70 -36.24
N ASP A 5 -25.27 -28.73 -35.85
CA ASP A 5 -25.86 -27.71 -34.98
C ASP A 5 -25.21 -27.74 -33.60
N THR A 6 -24.97 -28.95 -33.06
CA THR A 6 -24.35 -29.14 -31.74
C THR A 6 -22.89 -28.72 -31.68
N GLU A 7 -22.11 -28.93 -32.74
CA GLU A 7 -20.72 -28.46 -32.78
C GLU A 7 -20.65 -26.92 -32.78
N LYS A 8 -21.56 -26.27 -33.50
CA LYS A 8 -21.66 -24.81 -33.51
C LYS A 8 -21.98 -24.26 -32.11
N LEU A 9 -22.93 -24.86 -31.39
CA LEU A 9 -23.23 -24.48 -30.01
C LEU A 9 -21.99 -24.59 -29.09
N LEU A 10 -21.19 -25.65 -29.25
CA LEU A 10 -19.96 -25.84 -28.49
C LEU A 10 -18.91 -24.76 -28.79
N ARG A 11 -18.75 -24.38 -30.06
CA ARG A 11 -17.82 -23.32 -30.48
C ARG A 11 -18.27 -21.96 -29.96
N ASP A 12 -19.56 -21.64 -30.03
CA ASP A 12 -20.12 -20.40 -29.50
C ASP A 12 -19.98 -20.32 -27.97
N ALA A 13 -20.26 -21.42 -27.26
CA ALA A 13 -20.06 -21.53 -25.82
C ALA A 13 -18.58 -21.33 -25.44
N PHE A 14 -17.66 -21.90 -26.23
CA PHE A 14 -16.24 -21.73 -26.00
C PHE A 14 -15.77 -20.28 -26.22
N ALA A 15 -16.25 -19.61 -27.27
CA ALA A 15 -15.95 -18.20 -27.52
C ALA A 15 -16.43 -17.30 -26.37
N ARG A 16 -17.66 -17.49 -25.88
CA ARG A 16 -18.19 -16.75 -24.72
C ARG A 16 -17.35 -16.92 -23.46
N LEU A 17 -16.86 -18.14 -23.21
CA LEU A 17 -15.99 -18.43 -22.07
C LEU A 17 -14.60 -17.78 -22.18
N LEU A 18 -14.06 -17.65 -23.41
CA LEU A 18 -12.81 -16.94 -23.66
C LEU A 18 -12.97 -15.42 -23.52
N GLU A 19 -14.11 -14.87 -23.91
CA GLU A 19 -14.45 -13.46 -23.74
C GLU A 19 -14.84 -13.10 -22.29
N GLY A 20 -15.05 -14.10 -21.43
CA GLY A 20 -15.44 -13.89 -20.03
C GLY A 20 -16.90 -13.49 -19.84
N LYS A 21 -17.76 -13.78 -20.83
CA LYS A 21 -19.21 -13.49 -20.79
C LYS A 21 -20.04 -14.78 -20.90
N PRO A 22 -19.93 -15.71 -19.93
CA PRO A 22 -20.78 -16.89 -19.92
C PRO A 22 -22.24 -16.52 -19.66
N ILE A 23 -23.16 -17.29 -20.24
CA ILE A 23 -24.61 -17.10 -20.13
C ILE A 23 -25.21 -18.14 -19.17
N ASN A 24 -24.74 -19.39 -19.26
CA ASN A 24 -25.32 -20.53 -18.54
C ASN A 24 -24.44 -21.01 -17.38
N THR A 25 -23.21 -20.49 -17.26
CA THR A 25 -22.25 -20.82 -16.21
C THR A 25 -21.74 -19.57 -15.50
N GLU A 26 -21.20 -19.75 -14.29
CA GLU A 26 -20.68 -18.62 -13.49
C GLU A 26 -19.51 -17.89 -14.16
N ALA A 27 -19.35 -16.60 -13.87
CA ALA A 27 -18.31 -15.74 -14.45
C ALA A 27 -16.94 -15.85 -13.74
N ASP A 28 -16.50 -17.06 -13.37
CA ASP A 28 -15.23 -17.27 -12.64
C ASP A 28 -13.97 -17.15 -13.54
N GLY A 29 -14.16 -16.97 -14.85
CA GLY A 29 -13.09 -16.92 -15.84
C GLY A 29 -12.25 -18.21 -15.94
N LYS A 30 -12.76 -19.33 -15.45
CA LYS A 30 -12.17 -20.68 -15.59
C LYS A 30 -12.73 -21.33 -16.85
N VAL A 31 -11.85 -21.81 -17.73
CA VAL A 31 -12.25 -22.51 -18.97
C VAL A 31 -11.79 -23.96 -18.89
N SER A 32 -12.73 -24.88 -19.05
CA SER A 32 -12.48 -26.34 -19.07
C SER A 32 -13.44 -27.02 -20.05
N ILE A 33 -13.08 -28.21 -20.52
CA ILE A 33 -13.93 -28.99 -21.44
C ILE A 33 -15.32 -29.24 -20.84
N LYS A 34 -15.39 -29.59 -19.55
CA LYS A 34 -16.67 -29.73 -18.85
C LYS A 34 -17.47 -28.43 -18.88
N ARG A 35 -16.82 -27.30 -18.60
CA ARG A 35 -17.48 -25.99 -18.52
C ARG A 35 -17.99 -25.51 -19.88
N ILE A 36 -17.31 -25.85 -20.97
CA ILE A 36 -17.79 -25.61 -22.33
C ILE A 36 -19.07 -26.40 -22.60
N ASN A 37 -19.14 -27.66 -22.15
CA ASN A 37 -20.34 -28.49 -22.30
C ASN A 37 -21.52 -27.95 -21.47
N ASP A 38 -21.25 -27.55 -20.23
CA ASP A 38 -22.26 -26.97 -19.33
C ASP A 38 -22.77 -25.63 -19.88
N GLU A 39 -21.89 -24.78 -20.40
CA GLU A 39 -22.23 -23.51 -21.05
C GLU A 39 -23.04 -23.70 -22.35
N ALA A 40 -22.82 -24.80 -23.08
CA ALA A 40 -23.59 -25.18 -24.25
C ALA A 40 -24.93 -25.86 -23.91
N THR A 41 -25.24 -26.07 -22.62
CA THR A 41 -26.46 -26.75 -22.13
C THR A 41 -26.69 -28.14 -22.74
N LEU A 42 -25.60 -28.88 -22.97
CA LEU A 42 -25.66 -30.23 -23.55
C LEU A 42 -25.68 -31.31 -22.47
N SER A 43 -26.17 -32.50 -22.82
CA SER A 43 -26.20 -33.64 -21.90
C SER A 43 -24.78 -34.05 -21.47
N LEU A 44 -24.69 -34.74 -20.33
CA LEU A 44 -23.42 -35.23 -19.80
C LEU A 44 -22.67 -36.01 -20.90
N SER A 45 -21.43 -35.62 -21.14
CA SER A 45 -20.51 -36.26 -22.11
C SER A 45 -20.75 -35.99 -23.60
N SER A 46 -21.72 -35.16 -23.98
CA SER A 46 -21.98 -34.81 -25.40
C SER A 46 -20.77 -34.24 -26.14
N ILE A 47 -19.92 -33.49 -25.44
CA ILE A 47 -18.70 -32.91 -26.02
C ILE A 47 -17.69 -33.95 -26.55
N TYR A 48 -17.67 -35.17 -26.00
CA TYR A 48 -16.66 -36.18 -26.36
C TYR A 48 -16.94 -36.86 -27.71
N TYR A 49 -18.13 -36.72 -28.27
CA TYR A 49 -18.43 -37.15 -29.64
C TYR A 49 -17.67 -36.31 -30.68
N TYR A 50 -17.30 -35.07 -30.34
CA TYR A 50 -16.57 -34.13 -31.20
C TYR A 50 -15.08 -34.11 -30.85
N LYS A 51 -14.37 -35.20 -31.18
CA LYS A 51 -12.97 -35.40 -30.79
C LYS A 51 -12.01 -34.32 -31.33
N ASP A 52 -12.27 -33.81 -32.54
CA ASP A 52 -11.42 -32.79 -33.16
C ASP A 52 -11.58 -31.44 -32.46
N PHE A 53 -12.82 -31.04 -32.17
CA PHE A 53 -13.11 -29.88 -31.35
C PHE A 53 -12.47 -29.97 -29.95
N VAL A 54 -12.52 -31.14 -29.30
CA VAL A 54 -11.90 -31.33 -27.98
C VAL A 54 -10.37 -31.14 -28.03
N LYS A 55 -9.71 -31.55 -29.12
CA LYS A 55 -8.27 -31.33 -29.29
C LYS A 55 -7.97 -29.83 -29.46
N GLU A 56 -8.71 -29.15 -30.33
CA GLU A 56 -8.59 -27.70 -30.56
C GLU A 56 -8.82 -26.92 -29.25
N ALA A 57 -9.91 -27.22 -28.54
CA ALA A 57 -10.26 -26.58 -27.28
C ALA A 57 -9.19 -26.81 -26.22
N LYS A 58 -8.58 -28.00 -26.12
CA LYS A 58 -7.49 -28.26 -25.16
C LYS A 58 -6.25 -27.38 -25.41
N ILE A 59 -5.89 -27.16 -26.68
CA ILE A 59 -4.76 -26.29 -27.05
C ILE A 59 -5.09 -24.85 -26.66
N ALA A 60 -6.23 -24.35 -27.11
CA ALA A 60 -6.65 -22.98 -26.82
C ALA A 60 -6.86 -22.71 -25.32
N ILE A 61 -7.37 -23.68 -24.54
CA ILE A 61 -7.47 -23.58 -23.07
C ILE A 61 -6.08 -23.47 -22.42
N ARG A 62 -5.08 -24.19 -22.94
CA ARG A 62 -3.71 -24.12 -22.42
C ARG A 62 -3.13 -22.73 -22.67
N ASP A 63 -3.27 -22.20 -23.87
CA ASP A 63 -2.75 -20.88 -24.25
C ASP A 63 -3.46 -19.76 -23.47
N TYR A 64 -4.77 -19.90 -23.26
CA TYR A 64 -5.56 -19.00 -22.41
C TYR A 64 -5.07 -18.99 -20.95
N LYS A 65 -4.75 -20.17 -20.37
CA LYS A 65 -4.20 -20.25 -19.02
C LYS A 65 -2.82 -19.60 -18.90
N ILE A 66 -1.96 -19.81 -19.88
CA ILE A 66 -0.60 -19.23 -19.90
C ILE A 66 -0.69 -17.69 -19.96
N SER A 67 -1.51 -17.16 -20.88
CA SER A 67 -1.69 -15.71 -21.03
C SER A 67 -2.33 -15.05 -19.81
N LYS A 68 -3.31 -15.71 -19.18
CA LYS A 68 -3.95 -15.22 -17.95
C LYS A 68 -2.96 -15.17 -16.77
N ASN A 69 -2.13 -16.20 -16.61
CA ASN A 69 -1.13 -16.24 -15.55
C ASN A 69 -0.08 -15.13 -15.73
N LYS A 70 0.37 -14.88 -16.98
CA LYS A 70 1.31 -13.80 -17.28
C LYS A 70 0.76 -12.41 -16.94
N LYS A 71 -0.51 -12.15 -17.27
CA LYS A 71 -1.17 -10.88 -16.93
C LYS A 71 -1.34 -10.68 -15.42
N ASN A 72 -1.56 -11.75 -14.67
CA ASN A 72 -1.68 -11.66 -13.21
C ASN A 72 -0.32 -11.36 -12.56
N SER A 73 0.76 -12.02 -13.02
CA SER A 73 2.10 -11.75 -12.50
C SER A 73 2.60 -10.34 -12.79
N GLU A 74 2.26 -9.77 -13.95
CA GLU A 74 2.60 -8.37 -14.29
C GLU A 74 1.89 -7.39 -13.35
N LYS A 75 0.60 -7.62 -13.06
CA LYS A 75 -0.17 -6.78 -12.13
C LYS A 75 0.30 -6.87 -10.69
N GLU A 76 0.70 -8.07 -10.24
CA GLU A 76 1.26 -8.26 -8.90
C GLU A 76 2.60 -7.52 -8.76
N PHE A 77 3.46 -7.57 -9.80
CA PHE A 77 4.72 -6.86 -9.81
C PHE A 77 4.56 -5.33 -9.79
N ASP A 78 3.63 -4.80 -10.60
CA ASP A 78 3.34 -3.36 -10.63
C ASP A 78 2.82 -2.87 -9.26
N ALA A 79 1.96 -3.65 -8.60
CA ALA A 79 1.43 -3.32 -7.27
C ALA A 79 2.52 -3.36 -6.19
N GLU A 80 3.43 -4.34 -6.23
CA GLU A 80 4.59 -4.41 -5.33
C GLU A 80 5.54 -3.22 -5.54
N GLU A 81 5.77 -2.81 -6.78
CA GLU A 81 6.65 -1.67 -7.07
C GLU A 81 6.04 -0.34 -6.58
N GLU A 82 4.73 -0.15 -6.77
CA GLU A 82 4.00 1.00 -6.19
C GLU A 82 4.11 1.04 -4.66
N GLU A 83 3.94 -0.09 -3.97
CA GLU A 83 4.07 -0.17 -2.52
C GLU A 83 5.49 0.16 -2.05
N ILE A 84 6.51 -0.37 -2.74
CA ILE A 84 7.93 -0.08 -2.43
C ILE A 84 8.22 1.42 -2.61
N THR A 85 7.73 2.06 -3.65
CA THR A 85 7.95 3.50 -3.86
C THR A 85 7.30 4.34 -2.77
N LYS A 86 6.10 3.98 -2.33
CA LYS A 86 5.40 4.63 -1.22
C LYS A 86 6.18 4.48 0.09
N LEU A 87 6.61 3.28 0.44
CA LEU A 87 7.41 3.02 1.64
C LEU A 87 8.72 3.81 1.66
N ARG A 88 9.39 3.93 0.50
CA ARG A 88 10.60 4.77 0.37
C ARG A 88 10.32 6.25 0.64
N ALA A 89 9.19 6.77 0.14
CA ALA A 89 8.78 8.15 0.36
C ALA A 89 8.46 8.42 1.83
N GLU A 90 7.74 7.51 2.49
CA GLU A 90 7.42 7.59 3.92
C GLU A 90 8.68 7.59 4.79
N LEU A 91 9.61 6.67 4.53
CA LEU A 91 10.88 6.58 5.24
C LEU A 91 11.72 7.85 5.08
N LYS A 92 11.75 8.44 3.89
CA LYS A 92 12.44 9.73 3.65
C LYS A 92 11.81 10.85 4.46
N ASN A 93 10.47 10.91 4.52
CA ASN A 93 9.76 11.92 5.28
C ASN A 93 10.00 11.77 6.79
N GLU A 94 9.96 10.54 7.30
CA GLU A 94 10.24 10.26 8.72
C GLU A 94 11.66 10.70 9.11
N LYS A 95 12.67 10.33 8.31
CA LYS A 95 14.06 10.76 8.54
C LYS A 95 14.21 12.28 8.57
N ARG A 96 13.59 12.97 7.61
CA ARG A 96 13.59 14.43 7.52
C ARG A 96 12.96 15.04 8.78
N LEU A 97 11.80 14.54 9.18
CA LEU A 97 11.04 15.06 10.31
C LEU A 97 11.79 14.82 11.63
N LYS A 98 12.40 13.64 11.79
CA LYS A 98 13.22 13.30 12.95
C LYS A 98 14.45 14.20 13.08
N SER A 99 15.13 14.50 11.97
CA SER A 99 16.24 15.46 11.99
C SER A 99 15.76 16.84 12.42
N LYS A 100 14.70 17.34 11.78
CA LYS A 100 14.12 18.65 12.09
C LYS A 100 13.77 18.78 13.59
N TYR A 101 13.03 17.83 14.15
CA TYR A 101 12.65 17.88 15.57
C TYR A 101 13.84 17.76 16.52
N ARG A 102 14.87 17.01 16.14
CA ARG A 102 16.11 16.92 16.93
C ARG A 102 16.81 18.27 16.97
N ASP A 103 16.90 18.95 15.83
CA ASP A 103 17.55 20.26 15.72
C ASP A 103 16.76 21.33 16.47
N GLU A 104 15.43 21.35 16.32
CA GLU A 104 14.54 22.25 17.08
C GLU A 104 14.67 22.04 18.60
N LYS A 105 14.67 20.78 19.06
CA LYS A 105 14.84 20.44 20.47
C LYS A 105 16.20 20.93 21.01
N ASN A 106 17.27 20.70 20.24
CA ASN A 106 18.61 21.12 20.66
C ASN A 106 18.72 22.64 20.73
N ASN A 107 18.16 23.34 19.73
CA ASN A 107 18.12 24.80 19.71
C ASN A 107 17.37 25.35 20.93
N GLN A 108 16.16 24.81 21.20
CA GLN A 108 15.37 25.25 22.34
C GLN A 108 16.05 24.97 23.68
N LYS A 109 16.77 23.85 23.79
CA LYS A 109 17.59 23.56 24.97
C LYS A 109 18.72 24.58 25.15
N SER A 110 19.39 24.99 24.07
CA SER A 110 20.44 26.02 24.12
C SER A 110 19.88 27.36 24.59
N LEU A 111 18.80 27.82 23.96
CA LEU A 111 18.12 29.06 24.32
C LEU A 111 17.67 29.05 25.79
N ASN A 112 17.10 27.94 26.24
CA ASN A 112 16.67 27.83 27.63
C ASN A 112 17.85 27.85 28.61
N ASN A 113 18.97 27.23 28.25
CA ASN A 113 20.18 27.29 29.07
C ASN A 113 20.73 28.72 29.17
N GLU A 114 20.76 29.45 28.05
CA GLU A 114 21.19 30.87 28.02
C GLU A 114 20.29 31.73 28.92
N VAL A 115 18.97 31.60 28.80
CA VAL A 115 18.01 32.31 29.64
C VAL A 115 18.17 31.96 31.13
N VAL A 116 18.43 30.69 31.45
CA VAL A 116 18.68 30.28 32.84
C VAL A 116 19.97 30.93 33.36
N ILE A 117 21.05 30.93 32.56
CA ILE A 117 22.31 31.57 32.95
C ILE A 117 22.09 33.07 33.20
N GLU A 118 21.42 33.78 32.29
CA GLU A 118 21.12 35.20 32.47
C GLU A 118 20.28 35.46 33.71
N ASN A 119 19.20 34.71 33.92
CA ASN A 119 18.35 34.84 35.10
C ASN A 119 19.11 34.58 36.40
N THR A 120 19.97 33.56 36.44
CA THR A 120 20.80 33.29 37.63
C THR A 120 21.79 34.42 37.92
N SER A 121 22.43 34.97 36.87
CA SER A 121 23.33 36.11 36.99
C SER A 121 22.60 37.35 37.52
N LEU A 122 21.42 37.66 36.97
CA LEU A 122 20.58 38.77 37.42
C LEU A 122 20.12 38.59 38.87
N ALA A 123 19.66 37.40 39.23
CA ALA A 123 19.23 37.10 40.60
C ALA A 123 20.38 37.26 41.61
N TYR A 124 21.57 36.80 41.24
CA TYR A 124 22.77 36.97 42.05
C TYR A 124 23.13 38.46 42.20
N ARG A 125 23.10 39.24 41.11
CA ARG A 125 23.39 40.67 41.18
C ARG A 125 22.37 41.45 42.00
N LEU A 126 21.09 41.11 41.91
CA LEU A 126 20.04 41.69 42.75
C LEU A 126 20.29 41.40 44.24
N PHE A 127 20.72 40.18 44.56
CA PHE A 127 21.07 39.80 45.92
C PHE A 127 22.26 40.64 46.45
N GLU A 128 23.33 40.78 45.67
CA GLU A 128 24.49 41.61 46.04
C GLU A 128 24.07 43.06 46.30
N LEU A 129 23.31 43.66 45.40
CA LEU A 129 22.83 45.04 45.54
C LEU A 129 21.96 45.22 46.79
N HIS A 130 21.12 44.24 47.10
CA HIS A 130 20.30 44.27 48.31
C HIS A 130 21.16 44.17 49.58
N ASP A 131 22.21 43.35 49.58
CA ASP A 131 23.15 43.27 50.70
C ASP A 131 23.95 44.57 50.87
N GLU A 132 24.44 45.16 49.78
CA GLU A 132 25.09 46.47 49.77
C GLU A 132 24.17 47.57 50.34
N GLN A 133 22.90 47.61 49.92
CA GLN A 133 21.91 48.55 50.46
C GLN A 133 21.65 48.33 51.95
N ARG A 134 21.55 47.07 52.39
CA ARG A 134 21.36 46.74 53.81
C ARG A 134 22.57 47.18 54.65
N ASN A 135 23.78 46.94 54.15
CA ASN A 135 25.01 47.30 54.84
C ASN A 135 25.18 48.81 54.94
N THR A 136 24.90 49.56 53.87
CA THR A 136 24.92 51.04 53.88
C THR A 136 23.84 51.64 54.79
N PHE A 137 22.65 51.05 54.82
CA PHE A 137 21.59 51.46 55.76
C PHE A 137 22.04 51.26 57.21
N ASN A 138 22.58 50.08 57.54
CA ASN A 138 23.05 49.76 58.89
C ASN A 138 24.23 50.64 59.33
N SER A 139 25.14 51.02 58.43
CA SER A 139 26.26 51.93 58.76
C SER A 139 25.83 53.37 58.99
N ASN A 140 24.69 53.80 58.44
CA ASN A 140 24.16 55.15 58.57
C ASN A 140 23.25 55.35 59.80
N VAL A 141 23.02 54.32 60.61
CA VAL A 141 22.31 54.45 61.89
C VAL A 141 23.31 54.98 62.94
N PHE A 142 23.26 56.29 63.20
CA PHE A 142 24.00 56.89 64.32
C PHE A 142 23.40 56.40 65.65
N PRO A 143 24.22 55.90 66.59
CA PRO A 143 23.74 55.56 67.92
C PRO A 143 23.41 56.85 68.67
N PHE A 144 22.18 56.93 69.20
CA PHE A 144 21.77 57.97 70.16
C PHE A 144 22.24 57.61 71.57
#